data_AF-A0A522X5W5-F1
#
_entry.id   AF-A0A522X5W5-F1
#
_cell.length_a   1.000
_cell.length_b   1.000
_cell.length_c   1.000
_cell.angle_alpha   90.00
_cell.angle_beta   90.00
_cell.angle_gamma   90.00
#
_symmetry.space_group_name_H-M   'P 1'
#
loop_
_entity.id
_entity.type
_entity.pdbx_description
1 polymer ?
#
loop_
_entity_poly.entity_id
_entity_poly.type
_entity_poly.pdbx_seq_one_letter_code
_entity_poly.pdbx_strand_id
1 'polypeptide(L)'
;MRSEIGQEGAMQFRERSQVIQLIRTVYDPKIKRGRSELVGRIDKQAARIDDALLATCTSDEIREIETFLAARSALLSHGATRDSAAALASQMRLAESYFRSPGGADQAQLAAEIHTAWDDLKKAMHKAGLRKKAPTHQGRKQ
;
A
#
# COMPACT_ATOMS: atom_id res chain seq x y z
N MET A 1 -11.38 6.43 11.54
CA MET A 1 -11.47 4.95 11.54
C MET A 1 -10.20 4.41 12.17
N ARG A 2 -10.30 3.71 13.31
CA ARG A 2 -9.19 2.96 13.89
C ARG A 2 -9.30 1.54 13.34
N SER A 3 -8.34 1.15 12.49
CA SER A 3 -8.25 -0.22 12.01
C SER A 3 -7.61 -1.05 13.13
N GLU A 4 -8.43 -1.82 13.83
CA GLU A 4 -7.99 -2.87 14.75
C GLU A 4 -7.59 -4.09 13.91
N ILE A 5 -6.30 -4.19 13.61
CA ILE A 5 -5.71 -5.40 13.03
C ILE A 5 -5.50 -6.37 14.20
N GLY A 6 -6.16 -7.54 14.13
CA GLY A 6 -6.20 -8.54 15.20
C GLY A 6 -4.80 -8.96 15.67
N GLN A 7 -4.63 -8.97 16.99
CA GLN A 7 -3.39 -9.33 17.67
C GLN A 7 -3.37 -10.83 18.02
N GLU A 8 -2.46 -11.60 17.44
CA GLU A 8 -2.13 -12.98 17.87
C GLU A 8 -0.74 -13.06 18.54
N GLY A 9 -0.26 -11.96 19.12
CA GLY A 9 1.04 -11.88 19.81
C GLY A 9 1.03 -10.95 21.02
N ALA A 10 2.08 -11.02 21.85
CA ALA A 10 2.18 -10.22 23.09
C ALA A 10 2.42 -8.73 22.81
N MET A 11 2.87 -8.37 21.60
CA MET A 11 3.11 -7.00 21.16
C MET A 11 1.87 -6.33 20.56
N GLN A 12 1.65 -5.08 20.95
CA GLN A 12 0.66 -4.15 20.38
C GLN A 12 1.33 -3.09 19.53
N PHE A 13 0.78 -2.88 18.33
CA PHE A 13 1.25 -1.87 17.38
C PHE A 13 0.25 -0.73 17.31
N ARG A 14 0.69 0.47 17.68
CA ARG A 14 -0.18 1.65 17.67
C ARG A 14 0.32 2.71 16.70
N GLU A 15 -0.43 2.89 15.61
CA GLU A 15 -0.17 3.95 14.65
C GLU A 15 -0.58 5.35 15.17
N ARG A 16 0.35 6.31 15.12
CA ARG A 16 0.14 7.72 15.53
C ARG A 16 0.83 8.67 14.57
N SER A 17 0.10 9.59 13.94
CA SER A 17 0.65 10.58 12.99
C SER A 17 1.76 9.98 12.10
N GLN A 18 3.03 10.30 12.36
CA GLN A 18 4.24 9.85 11.63
C GLN A 18 4.96 8.62 12.20
N VAL A 19 4.50 8.06 13.33
CA VAL A 19 5.20 6.95 14.02
C VAL A 19 4.29 5.75 14.29
N ILE A 20 4.92 4.59 14.43
CA ILE A 20 4.34 3.33 14.87
C ILE A 20 4.94 3.06 16.26
N GLN A 21 4.09 3.05 17.28
CA GLN A 21 4.52 2.74 18.64
C GLN A 21 4.46 1.22 18.85
N LEU A 22 5.56 0.67 19.37
CA LEU A 22 5.69 -0.75 19.72
C LEU A 22 5.46 -0.89 21.22
N ILE A 23 4.42 -1.61 21.63
CA ILE A 23 3.97 -1.68 23.01
C ILE A 23 3.90 -3.13 23.43
N ARG A 24 4.72 -3.55 24.40
CA ARG A 24 4.60 -4.89 25.00
C ARG A 24 3.74 -4.86 26.24
N THR A 25 3.16 -6.00 26.59
CA THR A 25 2.44 -6.16 27.87
C THR A 25 3.32 -6.96 28.84
N VAL A 26 3.66 -6.37 29.98
CA VAL A 26 4.47 -7.00 31.04
C VAL A 26 3.62 -7.21 32.28
N TYR A 27 3.71 -8.36 32.94
CA TYR A 27 3.02 -8.58 34.20
C TYR A 27 3.62 -7.74 35.33
N ASP A 28 2.79 -6.93 36.00
CA ASP A 28 3.20 -6.16 37.16
C ASP A 28 2.64 -6.82 38.44
N PRO A 29 3.49 -7.43 39.28
CA PRO A 29 3.05 -8.14 40.49
C PRO A 29 2.48 -7.21 41.56
N LYS A 30 2.79 -5.90 41.52
CA LYS A 30 2.27 -4.93 42.51
C LYS A 30 0.78 -4.65 42.30
N ILE A 31 0.34 -4.65 41.04
CA ILE A 31 -1.04 -4.40 40.64
C ILE A 31 -1.76 -5.66 40.17
N LYS A 32 -1.09 -6.82 40.18
CA LYS A 32 -1.58 -8.14 39.75
C LYS A 32 -2.24 -8.13 38.38
N ARG A 33 -1.75 -7.31 37.45
CA ARG A 33 -2.27 -7.19 36.08
C ARG A 33 -1.16 -6.85 35.10
N GLY A 34 -1.42 -7.09 33.81
CA GLY A 34 -0.56 -6.63 32.72
C GLY A 34 -0.48 -5.10 32.68
N ARG A 35 0.73 -4.59 32.46
CA ARG A 35 1.04 -3.19 32.23
C ARG A 35 1.62 -3.04 30.82
N SER A 36 1.10 -2.08 30.07
CA SER A 36 1.66 -1.72 28.77
C SER A 36 2.96 -0.94 28.93
N GLU A 37 3.98 -1.36 28.22
CA GLU A 37 5.29 -0.72 28.17
C GLU A 37 5.62 -0.35 26.72
N LEU A 38 5.97 0.91 26.48
CA LEU A 38 6.41 1.37 25.18
C LEU A 38 7.87 0.93 24.97
N VAL A 39 8.08 0.00 24.05
CA VAL A 39 9.39 -0.58 23.73
C VAL A 39 10.15 0.29 22.74
N GLY A 40 9.44 0.94 21.81
CA GLY A 40 10.07 1.84 20.88
C GLY A 40 9.11 2.46 19.87
N ARG A 41 9.69 3.15 18.90
CA ARG A 41 8.96 3.85 17.84
C ARG A 41 9.64 3.63 16.51
N ILE A 42 8.85 3.31 15.49
CA ILE A 42 9.31 3.22 14.10
C ILE A 42 8.70 4.38 13.32
N ASP A 43 9.51 5.06 12.52
CA ASP A 43 9.02 6.08 11.59
C ASP A 43 8.17 5.44 10.47
N LYS A 44 7.03 6.03 10.12
CA LYS A 44 6.12 5.45 9.12
C LYS A 44 6.62 5.57 7.68
N GLN A 45 7.43 6.59 7.39
CA GLN A 45 7.96 6.88 6.07
C GLN A 45 9.20 6.03 5.79
N ALA A 46 10.03 5.82 6.82
CA ALA A 46 11.22 4.97 6.80
C ALA A 46 11.06 3.79 7.76
N ALA A 47 10.01 2.99 7.55
CA ALA A 47 9.64 1.92 8.47
C ALA A 47 10.65 0.76 8.44
N ARG A 48 11.64 0.83 9.34
CA ARG A 48 12.68 -0.19 9.54
C ARG A 48 12.88 -0.47 11.03
N ILE A 49 13.33 -1.68 11.34
CA ILE A 49 13.84 -2.04 12.66
C ILE A 49 15.28 -1.50 12.73
N ASP A 50 15.58 -0.68 13.73
CA ASP A 50 16.91 -0.14 13.97
C ASP A 50 17.67 -0.97 15.02
N ASP A 51 18.98 -0.71 15.16
CA ASP A 51 19.84 -1.44 16.11
C ASP A 51 19.37 -1.28 17.57
N ALA A 52 18.72 -0.16 17.90
CA ALA A 52 18.17 0.07 19.23
C ALA A 52 16.98 -0.89 19.53
N LEU A 53 16.11 -1.10 18.55
CA LEU A 53 15.02 -2.08 18.66
C LEU A 53 15.55 -3.51 18.70
N LEU A 54 16.57 -3.84 17.90
CA LEU A 54 17.21 -5.16 17.93
C LEU A 54 17.85 -5.45 19.30
N ALA A 55 18.42 -4.44 19.96
CA ALA A 55 19.00 -4.59 21.29
C ALA A 55 17.94 -4.69 22.42
N THR A 56 16.77 -4.09 22.22
CA THR A 56 15.73 -3.98 23.27
C THR A 56 14.69 -5.10 23.20
N CYS A 57 14.42 -5.62 22.01
CA CYS A 57 13.39 -6.62 21.77
C CYS A 57 13.98 -8.04 21.79
N THR A 58 13.17 -8.99 22.22
CA THR A 58 13.43 -10.43 22.05
C THR A 58 13.26 -10.86 20.60
N SER A 59 13.79 -12.03 20.25
CA SER A 59 13.68 -12.57 18.89
C SER A 59 12.25 -12.79 18.43
N ASP A 60 11.34 -13.15 19.34
CA ASP A 60 9.92 -13.33 19.02
C ASP A 60 9.24 -11.98 18.81
N GLU A 61 9.54 -10.99 19.65
CA GLU A 61 9.06 -9.62 19.47
C GLU A 61 9.54 -9.02 18.13
N ILE A 62 10.78 -9.28 17.72
CA ILE A 62 11.30 -8.86 16.41
C ILE A 62 10.48 -9.51 15.28
N ARG A 63 10.20 -10.82 15.33
CA ARG A 63 9.37 -11.49 14.32
C ARG A 63 7.96 -10.91 14.26
N GLU A 64 7.37 -10.56 15.40
CA GLU A 64 6.06 -9.89 15.46
C GLU A 64 6.12 -8.51 14.77
N ILE A 65 7.18 -7.73 15.03
CA ILE A 65 7.39 -6.42 14.38
C ILE A 65 7.56 -6.56 12.87
N GLU A 66 8.38 -7.51 12.41
CA GLU A 66 8.60 -7.79 10.99
C GLU A 66 7.29 -8.18 10.29
N THR A 67 6.52 -9.08 10.91
CA THR A 67 5.22 -9.52 10.39
C THR A 67 4.25 -8.36 10.24
N PHE A 68 4.17 -7.49 11.26
CA PHE A 68 3.33 -6.30 11.21
C PHE A 68 3.76 -5.32 10.10
N LEU A 69 5.07 -5.04 9.98
CA LEU A 69 5.59 -4.13 8.95
C LEU A 69 5.34 -4.67 7.54
N ALA A 70 5.50 -5.98 7.33
CA ALA A 70 5.20 -6.64 6.06
C ALA A 70 3.70 -6.52 5.70
N ALA A 71 2.80 -6.81 6.63
CA ALA A 71 1.36 -6.68 6.43
C ALA A 71 0.95 -5.23 6.12
N ARG A 72 1.52 -4.25 6.84
CA ARG A 72 1.31 -2.82 6.59
C ARG A 72 1.80 -2.41 5.19
N SER A 73 3.00 -2.85 4.80
CA SER A 73 3.56 -2.57 3.47
C SER A 73 2.66 -3.12 2.36
N ALA A 74 2.15 -4.35 2.53
CA ALA A 74 1.21 -4.95 1.59
C ALA A 74 -0.10 -4.13 1.48
N LEU A 75 -0.68 -3.73 2.62
CA LEU A 75 -1.88 -2.88 2.64
C LEU A 75 -1.67 -1.54 1.93
N LEU A 76 -0.55 -0.87 2.19
CA LEU A 76 -0.21 0.39 1.53
C LEU A 76 0.03 0.19 0.03
N SER A 77 0.68 -0.90 -0.36
CA SER A 77 0.90 -1.24 -1.76
C SER A 77 -0.41 -1.54 -2.50
N HIS A 78 -1.35 -2.22 -1.86
CA HIS A 78 -2.69 -2.42 -2.41
C HIS A 78 -3.48 -1.12 -2.54
N GLY A 79 -3.40 -0.23 -1.55
CA GLY A 79 -3.98 1.11 -1.60
C GLY A 79 -3.39 1.93 -2.75
N ALA A 80 -2.06 1.99 -2.85
CA ALA A 80 -1.35 2.69 -3.92
C ALA A 80 -1.67 2.12 -5.31
N THR A 81 -1.82 0.80 -5.44
CA THR A 81 -2.22 0.16 -6.70
C THR A 81 -3.64 0.56 -7.10
N ARG A 82 -4.58 0.55 -6.16
CA ARG A 82 -5.97 0.99 -6.41
C ARG A 82 -6.02 2.46 -6.78
N ASP A 83 -5.32 3.31 -6.04
CA ASP A 83 -5.31 4.76 -6.28
C ASP A 83 -4.67 5.09 -7.63
N SER A 84 -3.60 4.38 -8.00
CA SER A 84 -2.98 4.48 -9.33
C SER A 84 -3.95 4.06 -10.44
N ALA A 85 -4.66 2.94 -10.26
CA ALA A 85 -5.68 2.50 -11.22
C ALA A 85 -6.83 3.51 -11.35
N ALA A 86 -7.23 4.16 -10.25
CA ALA A 86 -8.27 5.19 -10.24
C ALA A 86 -7.81 6.50 -10.94
N ALA A 87 -6.55 6.89 -10.75
CA ALA A 87 -5.97 8.09 -11.34
C ALA A 87 -5.59 7.91 -12.83
N LEU A 88 -5.40 6.68 -13.29
CA LEU A 88 -4.89 6.40 -14.64
C LEU A 88 -5.71 7.09 -15.75
N ALA A 89 -7.04 7.09 -15.64
CA ALA A 89 -7.89 7.70 -16.67
C ALA A 89 -7.70 9.22 -16.80
N SER A 90 -7.44 9.93 -15.70
CA SER A 90 -7.13 11.37 -15.77
C SER A 90 -5.71 11.60 -16.29
N GLN A 91 -4.74 10.79 -15.87
CA GLN A 91 -3.36 10.83 -16.36
C GLN A 91 -3.27 10.60 -17.87
N MET A 92 -4.05 9.67 -18.43
CA MET A 92 -4.10 9.44 -19.87
C MET A 92 -4.59 10.65 -20.67
N ARG A 93 -5.56 11.41 -20.15
CA ARG A 93 -6.05 12.65 -20.81
C ARG A 93 -5.00 13.75 -20.79
N LEU A 94 -4.17 13.80 -19.75
CA LEU A 94 -3.02 14.71 -19.69
C LEU A 94 -1.94 14.28 -20.69
N ALA A 95 -1.62 12.99 -20.74
CA ALA A 95 -0.66 12.43 -21.71
C ALA A 95 -1.11 12.69 -23.16
N GLU A 96 -2.39 12.54 -23.46
CA GLU A 96 -2.97 12.89 -24.76
C GLU A 96 -2.66 14.35 -25.15
N SER A 97 -2.79 15.28 -24.20
CA SER A 97 -2.49 16.70 -24.44
C SER A 97 -1.01 16.94 -24.75
N TYR A 98 -0.13 16.20 -24.08
CA TYR A 98 1.32 16.23 -24.35
C TYR A 98 1.67 15.71 -25.75
N PHE A 99 1.10 14.58 -26.20
CA PHE A 99 1.38 14.03 -27.54
C PHE A 99 0.78 14.84 -28.69
N ARG A 100 -0.25 15.66 -28.43
CA ARG A 100 -0.80 16.59 -29.43
C ARG A 100 0.10 17.80 -29.68
N SER A 101 1.06 18.06 -28.80
CA SER A 101 1.99 19.19 -28.93
C SER A 101 3.22 18.74 -29.72
N PRO A 102 3.60 19.40 -30.83
CA PRO A 102 4.79 19.02 -31.58
C PRO A 102 6.08 19.38 -30.82
N GLY A 103 7.10 18.50 -30.88
CA GLY A 103 8.49 18.87 -30.57
C GLY A 103 9.11 18.32 -29.28
N GLY A 104 8.54 17.30 -28.64
CA GLY A 104 9.21 16.63 -27.51
C GLY A 104 10.25 15.61 -27.99
N ALA A 105 11.51 15.79 -27.62
CA ALA A 105 12.61 14.88 -27.99
C ALA A 105 12.42 13.44 -27.45
N ASP A 106 11.65 13.30 -26.39
CA ASP A 106 11.32 12.06 -25.68
C ASP A 106 9.95 11.48 -26.05
N GLN A 107 9.18 12.13 -26.94
CA GLN A 107 7.82 11.68 -27.29
C GLN A 107 7.78 10.25 -27.84
N ALA A 108 8.70 9.91 -28.75
CA ALA A 108 8.71 8.57 -29.35
C ALA A 108 8.99 7.47 -28.29
N GLN A 109 9.89 7.74 -27.36
CA GLN A 109 10.24 6.82 -26.27
C GLN A 109 9.07 6.65 -25.31
N LEU A 110 8.48 7.75 -24.84
CA LEU A 110 7.32 7.73 -23.94
C LEU A 110 6.12 7.03 -24.59
N ALA A 111 5.89 7.22 -25.89
CA ALA A 111 4.82 6.53 -26.61
C ALA A 111 5.03 5.01 -26.62
N ALA A 112 6.25 4.52 -26.86
CA ALA A 112 6.57 3.09 -26.86
C ALA A 112 6.36 2.45 -25.47
N GLU A 113 6.77 3.15 -24.41
CA GLU A 113 6.56 2.71 -23.03
C GLU A 113 5.07 2.65 -22.68
N ILE A 114 4.31 3.69 -23.05
CA ILE A 114 2.86 3.73 -22.83
C ILE A 114 2.15 2.61 -23.59
N HIS A 115 2.53 2.34 -24.85
CA HIS A 115 1.95 1.23 -25.62
C HIS A 115 2.18 -0.13 -24.96
N THR A 116 3.40 -0.38 -24.48
CA THR A 116 3.75 -1.62 -23.77
C THR A 116 2.91 -1.77 -22.49
N ALA A 117 2.88 -0.72 -21.66
CA ALA A 117 2.10 -0.71 -20.43
C ALA A 117 0.59 -0.88 -20.68
N TRP A 118 0.07 -0.30 -21.77
CA TRP A 118 -1.33 -0.40 -22.15
C TRP A 118 -1.72 -1.83 -22.53
N ASP A 119 -0.86 -2.56 -23.25
CA ASP A 119 -1.14 -3.94 -23.62
C ASP A 119 -1.12 -4.88 -22.41
N ASP A 120 -0.22 -4.66 -21.46
CA ASP A 120 -0.20 -5.43 -20.22
C ASP A 120 -1.41 -5.14 -19.34
N LEU A 121 -1.84 -3.87 -19.26
CA LEU A 121 -3.07 -3.50 -18.56
C LEU A 121 -4.31 -4.16 -19.18
N LYS A 122 -4.43 -4.15 -20.51
CA LYS A 122 -5.53 -4.86 -21.20
C LYS A 122 -5.54 -6.35 -20.89
N LYS A 123 -4.36 -7.01 -20.93
CA LYS A 123 -4.23 -8.44 -20.60
C LYS A 123 -4.70 -8.70 -19.17
N ALA A 124 -4.30 -7.86 -18.22
CA ALA A 124 -4.71 -7.97 -16.82
C ALA A 124 -6.22 -7.80 -16.64
N MET A 125 -6.83 -6.77 -17.23
CA MET A 125 -8.28 -6.55 -17.21
C MET A 125 -9.06 -7.70 -17.86
N HIS A 126 -8.54 -8.23 -18.97
CA HIS A 126 -9.13 -9.37 -19.67
C HIS A 126 -9.10 -10.63 -18.79
N LYS A 127 -7.95 -10.93 -18.16
CA LYS A 127 -7.80 -12.05 -17.23
C LYS A 127 -8.71 -11.92 -16.00
N ALA A 128 -8.97 -10.69 -15.57
CA ALA A 128 -9.91 -10.39 -14.48
C ALA A 128 -11.40 -10.40 -14.91
N GLY A 129 -11.71 -10.67 -16.18
CA GLY A 129 -13.09 -10.67 -16.70
C GLY A 129 -13.70 -9.28 -16.88
N LEU A 130 -12.93 -8.20 -16.72
CA LEU A 130 -13.36 -6.80 -16.80
C LEU A 130 -13.33 -6.28 -18.25
N ARG A 131 -14.01 -6.98 -19.16
CA ARG A 131 -14.03 -6.62 -20.57
C ARG A 131 -14.87 -5.36 -20.81
N LYS A 132 -14.43 -4.51 -21.74
CA LYS A 132 -15.25 -3.40 -22.26
C LYS A 132 -16.55 -3.99 -22.80
N LYS A 133 -17.69 -3.68 -22.18
CA LYS A 133 -19.00 -4.03 -22.73
C LYS A 133 -19.15 -3.29 -24.07
N ALA A 134 -19.45 -4.01 -25.14
CA ALA A 134 -19.82 -3.37 -26.39
C ALA A 134 -21.06 -2.50 -26.14
N PRO A 135 -21.14 -1.28 -26.71
CA PRO A 135 -22.36 -0.51 -26.63
C PRO A 135 -23.48 -1.34 -27.26
N THR A 136 -24.49 -1.68 -26.45
CA THR A 136 -25.68 -2.38 -26.90
C THR A 136 -26.32 -1.53 -27.99
N HIS A 137 -26.31 -2.00 -29.23
CA HIS A 137 -27.02 -1.36 -30.33
C HIS A 137 -28.52 -1.57 -30.08
N GLN A 138 -29.12 -0.72 -29.24
CA GLN A 138 -30.56 -0.77 -28.97
C GLN A 138 -31.27 -0.37 -30.27
N GLY A 139 -31.99 -1.35 -30.82
CA GLY A 139 -32.47 -1.34 -32.20
C GLY A 139 -33.33 -0.14 -32.55
N ARG A 140 -33.00 0.48 -33.68
CA ARG A 140 -33.91 1.34 -34.43
C ARG A 140 -34.92 0.43 -35.15
N LYS A 141 -36.10 0.23 -34.55
CA LYS A 141 -37.27 -0.23 -35.31
C LYS A 141 -38.03 1.02 -35.75
N GLN A 142 -38.07 1.24 -37.06
CA GLN A 142 -39.10 2.05 -37.72
C GLN A 142 -40.32 1.18 -37.95
#